data_AF-A0A9P6YR75-F1
#
_entry.id   AF-A0A9P6YR75-F1
#
_cell.length_a   1.000
_cell.length_b   1.000
_cell.length_c   1.000
_cell.angle_alpha   90.00
_cell.angle_beta   90.00
_cell.angle_gamma   90.00
#
_symmetry.space_group_name_H-M   'P 1'
#
loop_
_entity.id
_entity.type
_entity.pdbx_description
1 polymer ?
#
loop_
_entity_poly.entity_id
_entity_poly.type
_entity_poly.pdbx_seq_one_letter_code
_entity_poly.pdbx_strand_id
1 'polypeptide(L)'
;MFTSKEFEKKFVPKVNAPYLLETSCEFWAQEANFISLKSIENHIKMDMNQLVALTYFTICQSPSLGSLEYAGDLTVRFLYSICKANMKKKGDSKIIEIIDQSTEQIKKAIELDEEDPILTAEKCKGFAEQLLETIQVQKRKLVEVYELDIEASQKQQKKYTTGDFKFIKSNSEPGKPKNWKKIFNEGKAKGLFASYTSSNALKSSYHHTKKREKIKE
;
A
#
# COMPACT_ATOMS: atom_id res chain seq x y z
N MET A 1 7.50 15.83 4.89
CA MET A 1 8.47 14.73 5.06
C MET A 1 9.70 15.35 5.69
N PHE A 2 10.04 14.96 6.93
CA PHE A 2 11.21 15.46 7.66
C PHE A 2 12.48 14.79 7.09
N THR A 3 12.84 15.12 5.84
CA THR A 3 13.88 14.41 5.07
C THR A 3 15.20 15.16 5.01
N SER A 4 15.36 16.23 5.79
CA SER A 4 16.67 16.86 5.92
C SER A 4 17.52 15.98 6.83
N LYS A 5 18.64 15.46 6.31
CA LYS A 5 19.66 14.81 7.15
C LYS A 5 20.14 15.72 8.28
N GLU A 6 20.04 17.04 8.11
CA GLU A 6 20.37 18.01 9.17
C GLU A 6 19.30 18.08 10.26
N PHE A 7 18.04 17.77 9.92
CA PHE A 7 16.96 17.73 10.90
C PHE A 7 17.11 16.54 11.86
N GLU A 8 17.42 15.35 11.33
CA GLU A 8 17.64 14.15 12.16
C GLU A 8 18.81 14.31 13.14
N LYS A 9 19.84 15.09 12.79
CA LYS A 9 20.99 15.37 13.68
C LYS A 9 20.61 16.09 14.98
N LYS A 10 19.45 16.76 15.02
CA LYS A 10 18.96 17.44 16.23
C LYS A 10 18.33 16.48 17.24
N PHE A 11 18.06 15.24 16.83
CA PHE A 11 17.43 14.26 17.68
C PHE A 11 18.46 13.29 18.23
N VAL A 12 18.29 12.93 19.50
CA VAL A 12 19.12 11.95 20.21
C VAL A 12 18.25 10.77 20.63
N PRO A 13 18.80 9.55 20.75
CA PRO A 13 18.05 8.42 21.27
C PRO A 13 17.58 8.66 22.71
N LYS A 14 16.32 8.35 23.00
CA LYS A 14 15.75 8.45 24.34
C LYS A 14 16.32 7.34 25.24
N VAL A 15 16.72 7.69 26.47
CA VAL A 15 17.44 6.80 27.40
C VAL A 15 16.72 5.46 27.61
N ASN A 16 15.40 5.49 27.87
CA ASN A 16 14.61 4.30 28.18
C ASN A 16 13.93 3.66 26.95
N ALA A 17 14.04 4.30 25.78
CA ALA A 17 13.42 3.85 24.54
C ALA A 17 14.33 4.21 23.35
N PRO A 18 15.46 3.50 23.15
CA PRO A 18 16.49 3.90 22.19
C PRO A 18 16.01 3.95 20.72
N TYR A 19 14.90 3.26 20.42
CA TYR A 19 14.22 3.30 19.12
C TYR A 19 13.46 4.61 18.86
N LEU A 20 13.21 5.41 19.91
CA LEU A 20 12.57 6.71 19.88
C LEU A 20 13.64 7.79 19.94
N LEU A 21 13.64 8.68 18.96
CA LEU A 21 14.53 9.83 18.93
C LEU A 21 13.81 11.04 19.53
N GLU A 22 14.45 11.76 20.43
CA GLU A 22 13.90 12.93 21.10
C GLU A 22 14.73 14.18 20.84
N THR A 23 14.08 15.33 20.86
CA THR A 23 14.73 16.64 20.82
C THR A 23 13.96 17.61 21.69
N SER A 24 14.68 18.57 22.29
CA SER A 24 14.04 19.71 22.94
C SER A 24 13.40 20.60 21.87
N CYS A 25 12.14 20.97 22.06
CA CYS A 25 11.47 21.89 21.15
C CYS A 25 11.57 23.31 21.72
N GLU A 26 12.03 24.27 20.91
CA GLU A 26 12.20 25.67 21.32
C GLU A 26 10.88 26.46 21.38
N PHE A 27 9.77 25.85 20.94
CA PHE A 27 8.50 26.56 20.76
C PHE A 27 7.44 26.13 21.78
N TRP A 28 6.55 25.20 21.40
CA TRP A 28 5.30 24.94 22.12
C TRP A 28 5.20 23.55 22.74
N ALA A 29 6.12 22.64 22.41
CA ALA A 29 6.16 21.30 22.97
C ALA A 29 7.31 21.18 23.97
N GLN A 30 7.12 20.43 25.06
CA GLN A 30 8.19 20.17 26.02
C GLN A 30 9.27 19.25 25.42
N GLU A 31 8.83 18.25 24.66
CA GLU A 31 9.69 17.32 23.92
C GLU A 31 9.02 16.94 22.59
N ALA A 32 9.84 16.71 21.56
CA ALA A 32 9.38 16.16 20.29
C ALA A 32 10.02 14.79 20.06
N ASN A 33 9.16 13.78 19.93
CA ASN A 33 9.58 12.40 19.70
C ASN A 33 9.40 12.03 18.22
N PHE A 34 10.35 11.27 17.68
CA PHE A 34 10.42 10.88 16.28
C PHE A 34 10.90 9.43 16.18
N ILE A 35 10.29 8.66 15.28
CA ILE A 35 10.72 7.29 14.95
C ILE A 35 10.97 7.24 13.44
N SER A 36 12.08 6.63 13.04
CA SER A 36 12.42 6.37 11.64
C SER A 36 12.81 4.91 11.44
N LEU A 37 12.88 4.46 10.19
CA LEU A 37 13.37 3.11 9.88
C LEU A 37 14.77 2.88 10.47
N LYS A 38 15.63 3.91 10.39
CA LYS A 38 16.99 3.85 10.92
C LYS A 38 17.02 3.78 12.45
N SER A 39 16.12 4.48 13.14
CA SER A 39 16.08 4.44 14.60
C SER A 39 15.59 3.08 15.12
N ILE A 40 14.79 2.36 14.34
CA ILE A 40 14.26 1.05 14.73
C ILE A 40 15.08 -0.14 14.22
N GLU A 41 16.02 0.05 13.29
CA GLU A 41 16.70 -1.04 12.56
C GLU A 41 17.25 -2.13 13.49
N ASN A 42 17.97 -1.74 14.55
CA ASN A 42 18.54 -2.65 15.54
C ASN A 42 17.53 -3.19 16.57
N HIS A 43 16.27 -2.77 16.46
CA HIS A 43 15.17 -3.13 17.35
C HIS A 43 14.11 -3.98 16.65
N ILE A 44 14.23 -4.19 15.33
CA ILE A 44 13.37 -5.11 14.58
C ILE A 44 13.83 -6.53 14.88
N LYS A 45 12.96 -7.29 15.55
CA LYS A 45 13.17 -8.70 15.92
C LYS A 45 11.83 -9.36 16.24
N MET A 46 11.83 -10.67 16.46
CA MET A 46 10.68 -11.33 17.06
C MET A 46 10.40 -10.74 18.45
N ASP A 47 9.13 -10.51 18.75
CA ASP A 47 8.63 -9.85 19.98
C ASP A 47 9.16 -8.41 20.15
N MET A 48 9.13 -7.64 19.06
CA MET A 48 9.53 -6.24 19.09
C MET A 48 8.51 -5.37 19.85
N ASN A 49 8.96 -4.19 20.31
CA ASN A 49 8.06 -3.23 20.95
C ASN A 49 6.93 -2.83 19.97
N GLN A 50 5.72 -2.61 20.49
CA GLN A 50 4.54 -2.28 19.69
C GLN A 50 4.73 -1.06 18.77
N LEU A 51 5.46 -0.03 19.21
CA LEU A 51 5.79 1.14 18.39
C LEU A 51 6.79 0.81 17.28
N VAL A 52 7.73 -0.09 17.55
CA VAL A 52 8.66 -0.61 16.54
C VAL A 52 7.89 -1.43 15.51
N ALA A 53 7.00 -2.34 15.94
CA ALA A 53 6.15 -3.13 15.05
C ALA A 53 5.26 -2.26 14.17
N LEU A 54 4.63 -1.22 14.74
CA LEU A 54 3.82 -0.26 13.99
C LEU A 54 4.66 0.49 12.96
N THR A 55 5.85 0.96 13.34
CA THR A 55 6.72 1.70 12.44
C THR A 55 7.24 0.78 11.32
N TYR A 56 7.70 -0.42 11.65
CA TYR A 56 8.08 -1.44 10.68
C TYR A 56 6.94 -1.71 9.68
N PHE A 57 5.73 -1.99 10.19
CA PHE A 57 4.56 -2.28 9.38
C PHE A 57 4.18 -1.15 8.42
N THR A 58 4.15 0.09 8.93
CA THR A 58 3.76 1.27 8.13
C THR A 58 4.80 1.64 7.08
N ILE A 59 6.08 1.35 7.32
CA ILE A 59 7.18 1.63 6.37
C ILE A 59 7.28 0.54 5.31
N CYS A 60 7.15 -0.74 5.67
CA CYS A 60 7.26 -1.83 4.72
C CYS A 60 6.15 -1.82 3.67
N GLN A 61 4.95 -1.31 4.00
CA GLN A 61 3.80 -1.20 3.09
C GLN A 61 3.53 -2.47 2.28
N SER A 62 3.73 -3.62 2.92
CA SER A 62 3.66 -4.91 2.25
C SER A 62 2.21 -5.30 1.94
N PRO A 63 1.89 -5.75 0.71
CA PRO A 63 0.53 -6.13 0.34
C PRO A 63 0.08 -7.44 1.01
N SER A 64 1.02 -8.30 1.36
CA SER A 64 0.76 -9.58 2.01
C SER A 64 1.50 -9.66 3.35
N LEU A 65 0.91 -10.36 4.31
CA LEU A 65 1.59 -10.67 5.56
C LEU A 65 2.84 -11.54 5.30
N GLY A 66 2.76 -12.49 4.37
CA GLY A 66 3.86 -13.42 4.08
C GLY A 66 5.11 -12.80 3.45
N SER A 67 5.00 -11.59 2.89
CA SER A 67 6.15 -10.84 2.37
C SER A 67 6.85 -9.96 3.42
N LEU A 68 6.38 -9.96 4.66
CA LEU A 68 7.07 -9.34 5.79
C LEU A 68 8.02 -10.35 6.44
N GLU A 69 9.29 -10.00 6.57
CA GLU A 69 10.30 -10.80 7.27
C GLU A 69 9.87 -11.14 8.71
N TYR A 70 9.19 -10.20 9.39
CA TYR A 70 8.71 -10.36 10.76
C TYR A 70 7.20 -10.63 10.84
N ALA A 71 6.65 -11.35 9.86
CA ALA A 71 5.26 -11.77 9.83
C ALA A 71 4.81 -12.63 11.03
N GLY A 72 5.78 -13.19 11.77
CA GLY A 72 5.54 -13.96 13.00
C GLY A 72 5.15 -13.11 14.20
N ASP A 73 5.49 -11.82 14.21
CA ASP A 73 5.23 -10.93 15.34
C ASP A 73 3.72 -10.71 15.56
N LEU A 74 3.27 -10.83 16.81
CA LEU A 74 1.86 -10.73 17.17
C LEU A 74 1.27 -9.35 16.87
N THR A 75 2.05 -8.28 17.08
CA THR A 75 1.60 -6.91 16.82
C THR A 75 1.51 -6.66 15.31
N VAL A 76 2.49 -7.11 14.53
CA VAL A 76 2.44 -7.03 13.06
C VAL A 76 1.23 -7.77 12.50
N ARG A 77 0.96 -8.98 12.99
CA ARG A 77 -0.24 -9.77 12.61
C ARG A 77 -1.54 -9.04 12.96
N PHE A 78 -1.61 -8.49 14.17
CA PHE A 78 -2.77 -7.74 14.62
C PHE A 78 -3.03 -6.51 13.74
N LEU A 79 -1.99 -5.71 13.46
CA LEU A 79 -2.09 -4.54 12.58
C LEU A 79 -2.53 -4.93 11.16
N TYR A 80 -1.96 -6.01 10.60
CA TYR A 80 -2.39 -6.52 9.31
C TYR A 80 -3.87 -6.95 9.32
N SER A 81 -4.34 -7.58 10.39
CA SER A 81 -5.74 -7.98 10.52
C SER A 81 -6.70 -6.79 10.56
N ILE A 82 -6.33 -5.70 11.23
CA ILE A 82 -7.10 -4.44 11.25
C ILE A 82 -7.17 -3.86 9.84
N CYS A 83 -6.02 -3.77 9.15
CA CYS A 83 -5.98 -3.29 7.77
C CYS A 83 -6.86 -4.15 6.87
N LYS A 84 -6.75 -5.48 6.96
CA LYS A 84 -7.55 -6.43 6.17
C LYS A 84 -9.05 -6.28 6.43
N ALA A 85 -9.46 -6.13 7.69
CA ALA A 85 -10.87 -5.94 8.06
C ALA A 85 -11.45 -4.64 7.50
N ASN A 86 -10.65 -3.56 7.52
CA ASN A 86 -11.04 -2.26 6.96
C ASN A 86 -10.94 -2.21 5.43
N MET A 87 -10.07 -3.03 4.85
CA MET A 87 -9.89 -3.16 3.40
C MET A 87 -10.86 -4.14 2.76
N LYS A 88 -11.85 -4.69 3.49
CA LYS A 88 -12.88 -5.59 2.94
C LYS A 88 -13.41 -5.02 1.63
N LYS A 89 -12.88 -5.56 0.52
CA LYS A 89 -13.32 -5.22 -0.83
C LYS A 89 -14.68 -5.87 -1.02
N LYS A 90 -15.53 -5.25 -1.84
CA LYS A 90 -16.82 -5.76 -2.35
C LYS A 90 -16.74 -7.12 -3.09
N GLY A 91 -15.65 -7.89 -2.97
CA GLY A 91 -15.38 -9.13 -3.69
C GLY A 91 -15.24 -10.39 -2.84
N ASP A 92 -15.13 -10.29 -1.51
CA ASP A 92 -14.89 -11.46 -0.64
C ASP A 92 -16.06 -12.46 -0.67
N SER A 93 -17.30 -11.99 -0.88
CA SER A 93 -18.46 -12.89 -0.97
C SER A 93 -18.41 -13.81 -2.20
N LYS A 94 -17.86 -13.34 -3.32
CA LYS A 94 -17.72 -14.14 -4.55
C LYS A 94 -16.65 -15.22 -4.39
N ILE A 95 -15.56 -14.92 -3.68
CA ILE A 95 -14.50 -15.91 -3.42
C ILE A 95 -15.02 -17.02 -2.51
N ILE A 96 -15.79 -16.66 -1.48
CA ILE A 96 -16.44 -17.64 -0.58
C ILE A 96 -17.40 -18.52 -1.37
N GLU A 97 -18.26 -17.94 -2.21
CA GLU A 97 -19.20 -18.68 -3.06
C GLU A 97 -18.48 -19.66 -4.02
N ILE A 98 -17.32 -19.27 -4.55
CA ILE A 98 -16.49 -20.15 -5.40
C ILE A 98 -15.89 -21.31 -4.60
N ILE A 99 -15.40 -21.04 -3.38
CA ILE A 99 -14.87 -22.08 -2.49
C ILE A 99 -15.97 -23.08 -2.14
N ASP A 100 -17.17 -22.60 -1.85
CA ASP A 100 -18.33 -23.45 -1.55
C ASP A 100 -18.72 -24.31 -2.76
N GLN A 101 -18.83 -23.71 -3.96
CA GLN A 101 -19.10 -24.46 -5.20
C GLN A 101 -18.04 -25.52 -5.51
N SER A 102 -16.76 -25.18 -5.33
CA SER A 102 -15.64 -26.09 -5.54
C SER A 102 -15.65 -27.25 -4.54
N THR A 103 -15.96 -26.93 -3.28
CA THR A 103 -16.06 -27.92 -2.20
C THR A 103 -17.18 -28.91 -2.46
N GLU A 104 -18.35 -28.45 -2.94
CA GLU A 104 -19.46 -29.32 -3.30
C GLU A 104 -19.16 -30.22 -4.51
N GLN A 105 -18.43 -29.72 -5.52
CA GLN A 105 -17.99 -30.58 -6.63
C GLN A 105 -17.01 -31.66 -6.19
N ILE A 106 -16.08 -31.32 -5.29
CA ILE A 106 -15.14 -32.29 -4.72
C ILE A 106 -15.87 -33.33 -3.87
N LYS A 107 -16.85 -32.93 -3.04
CA LYS A 107 -17.68 -33.88 -2.28
C LYS A 107 -18.43 -34.85 -3.19
N LYS A 108 -19.05 -34.36 -4.27
CA LYS A 108 -19.71 -35.21 -5.28
C LYS A 108 -18.77 -36.21 -5.93
N ALA A 109 -17.50 -35.83 -6.15
CA ALA A 109 -16.49 -36.73 -6.67
C ALA A 109 -16.06 -37.79 -5.64
N ILE A 110 -16.02 -37.45 -4.35
CA ILE A 110 -15.69 -38.36 -3.24
C ILE A 110 -16.83 -39.35 -2.96
N GLU A 111 -18.09 -38.92 -3.10
CA GLU A 111 -19.29 -39.74 -2.85
C GLU A 111 -19.61 -40.72 -4.01
N LEU A 112 -18.85 -40.70 -5.10
CA LEU A 112 -18.91 -41.72 -6.16
C LEU A 112 -18.21 -43.00 -5.69
N ASP A 113 -18.82 -43.72 -4.74
CA ASP A 113 -18.29 -44.97 -4.18
C ASP A 113 -19.03 -46.23 -4.68
N GLU A 114 -20.02 -46.10 -5.58
CA GLU A 114 -20.90 -47.23 -5.97
C GLU A 114 -21.14 -47.45 -7.48
N GLU A 115 -20.42 -46.78 -8.38
CA GLU A 115 -20.57 -46.98 -9.85
C GLU A 115 -19.36 -47.68 -10.51
N ASP A 116 -19.61 -48.27 -11.70
CA ASP A 116 -18.60 -48.87 -12.59
C ASP A 116 -17.30 -48.05 -12.57
N PRO A 117 -16.13 -48.65 -12.25
CA PRO A 117 -14.86 -47.95 -12.14
C PRO A 117 -14.51 -47.05 -13.33
N ILE A 118 -14.92 -47.44 -14.55
CA ILE A 118 -14.67 -46.66 -15.77
C ILE A 118 -15.59 -45.43 -15.81
N LEU A 119 -16.86 -45.61 -15.49
CA LEU A 119 -17.85 -44.53 -15.46
C LEU A 119 -17.55 -43.52 -14.35
N THR A 120 -17.11 -44.02 -13.19
CA THR A 120 -16.66 -43.23 -12.05
C THR A 120 -15.42 -42.40 -12.39
N ALA A 121 -14.45 -42.98 -13.11
CA ALA A 121 -13.26 -42.25 -13.56
C ALA A 121 -13.57 -41.13 -14.56
N GLU A 122 -14.48 -41.37 -15.52
CA GLU A 122 -14.93 -40.34 -16.47
C GLU A 122 -15.67 -39.19 -15.76
N LYS A 123 -16.56 -39.50 -14.80
CA LYS A 123 -17.28 -38.49 -14.02
C LYS A 123 -16.32 -37.65 -13.16
N CYS A 124 -15.38 -38.29 -12.47
CA CYS A 124 -14.34 -37.59 -11.69
C CYS A 124 -13.48 -36.68 -12.57
N LYS A 125 -13.10 -37.13 -13.77
CA LYS A 125 -12.39 -36.31 -14.74
C LYS A 125 -13.21 -35.09 -15.17
N GLY A 126 -14.51 -35.28 -15.45
CA GLY A 126 -15.43 -34.19 -15.78
C GLY A 126 -15.55 -33.15 -14.66
N PHE A 127 -15.64 -33.58 -13.40
CA PHE A 127 -15.64 -32.66 -12.26
C PHE A 127 -14.32 -31.89 -12.11
N ALA A 128 -13.18 -32.56 -12.31
CA ALA A 128 -11.89 -31.90 -12.28
C ALA A 128 -11.72 -30.85 -13.38
N GLU A 129 -12.20 -31.13 -14.60
CA GLU A 129 -12.18 -30.19 -15.73
C GLU A 129 -13.08 -28.97 -15.47
N GLN A 130 -14.29 -29.17 -14.96
CA GLN A 130 -15.20 -28.08 -14.60
C GLN A 130 -14.65 -27.19 -13.47
N LEU A 131 -14.03 -27.80 -12.46
CA LEU A 131 -13.38 -27.08 -11.39
C LEU A 131 -12.22 -26.23 -11.93
N LEU A 132 -11.38 -26.82 -12.79
CA LEU A 132 -10.25 -26.13 -13.40
C LEU A 132 -10.71 -24.94 -14.24
N GLU A 133 -11.75 -25.11 -15.06
CA GLU A 133 -12.33 -24.03 -15.86
C GLU A 133 -12.87 -22.89 -14.99
N THR A 134 -13.60 -23.25 -13.93
CA THR A 134 -14.15 -22.28 -12.96
C THR A 134 -13.02 -21.45 -12.33
N ILE A 135 -11.94 -22.09 -11.89
CA ILE A 135 -10.77 -21.41 -11.33
C ILE A 135 -10.12 -20.48 -12.37
N GLN A 136 -9.95 -20.94 -13.62
CA GLN A 136 -9.31 -20.15 -14.68
C GLN A 136 -10.14 -18.91 -15.08
N VAL A 137 -11.45 -19.04 -15.22
CA VAL A 137 -12.36 -17.92 -15.51
C VAL A 137 -12.28 -16.87 -14.39
N GLN A 138 -12.25 -17.31 -13.14
CA GLN A 138 -12.19 -16.39 -12.00
C GLN A 138 -10.82 -15.75 -11.83
N LYS A 139 -9.73 -16.48 -12.11
CA LYS A 139 -8.39 -15.91 -12.19
C LYS A 139 -8.33 -14.76 -13.20
N ARG A 140 -8.94 -14.91 -14.38
CA ARG A 140 -9.05 -13.84 -15.39
C ARG A 140 -9.82 -12.62 -14.85
N LYS A 141 -11.01 -12.85 -14.27
CA LYS A 141 -11.82 -11.77 -13.68
C LYS A 141 -11.09 -11.03 -12.55
N LEU A 142 -10.33 -11.75 -11.71
CA LEU A 142 -9.59 -11.15 -10.61
C LEU A 142 -8.43 -10.27 -11.13
N VAL A 143 -7.73 -10.72 -12.17
CA VAL A 143 -6.68 -9.95 -12.84
C VAL A 143 -7.27 -8.69 -13.47
N GLU A 144 -8.38 -8.79 -14.21
CA GLU A 144 -9.06 -7.63 -14.80
C GLU A 144 -9.51 -6.60 -13.76
N VAL A 145 -10.10 -7.04 -12.65
CA VAL A 145 -10.50 -6.12 -11.56
C VAL A 145 -9.27 -5.43 -10.95
N TYR A 146 -8.16 -6.15 -10.79
CA TYR A 146 -6.92 -5.58 -10.26
C TYR A 146 -6.29 -4.58 -11.23
N GLU A 147 -6.30 -4.88 -12.53
CA GLU A 147 -5.85 -3.97 -13.59
C GLU A 147 -6.73 -2.72 -13.67
N LEU A 148 -8.05 -2.87 -13.56
CA LEU A 148 -9.01 -1.75 -13.53
C LEU A 148 -8.83 -0.87 -12.29
N ASP A 149 -8.57 -1.44 -11.11
CA ASP A 149 -8.26 -0.69 -9.89
C ASP A 149 -6.93 0.09 -10.02
N ILE A 150 -5.90 -0.53 -10.62
CA ILE A 150 -4.62 0.11 -10.91
C ILE A 150 -4.82 1.24 -11.92
N GLU A 151 -5.55 0.99 -13.01
CA GLU A 151 -5.86 1.99 -14.02
C GLU A 151 -6.69 3.14 -13.48
N ALA A 152 -7.68 2.87 -12.63
CA ALA A 152 -8.49 3.91 -11.98
C ALA A 152 -7.63 4.77 -11.06
N SER A 153 -6.76 4.15 -10.25
CA SER A 153 -5.80 4.85 -9.40
C SER A 153 -4.79 5.68 -10.22
N GLN A 154 -4.32 5.15 -11.36
CA GLN A 154 -3.43 5.86 -12.28
C GLN A 154 -4.13 6.98 -13.06
N LYS A 155 -5.37 6.78 -13.52
CA LYS A 155 -6.20 7.78 -14.20
C LYS A 155 -6.57 8.91 -13.23
N GLN A 156 -6.85 8.58 -11.97
CA GLN A 156 -7.07 9.55 -10.91
C GLN A 156 -5.78 10.36 -10.65
N GLN A 157 -4.60 9.71 -10.55
CA GLN A 157 -3.30 10.42 -10.48
C GLN A 157 -3.02 11.28 -11.73
N LYS A 158 -3.35 10.83 -12.95
CA LYS A 158 -3.16 11.58 -14.21
C LYS A 158 -4.10 12.79 -14.34
N LYS A 159 -5.37 12.66 -13.95
CA LYS A 159 -6.37 13.74 -14.00
C LYS A 159 -5.97 14.93 -13.12
N TYR A 160 -5.23 14.69 -12.03
CA TYR A 160 -4.77 15.71 -11.08
C TYR A 160 -3.32 16.21 -11.33
N THR A 161 -2.75 15.97 -12.52
CA THR A 161 -1.35 16.32 -12.80
C THR A 161 -1.15 17.12 -14.09
N THR A 162 -1.88 16.91 -15.19
CA THR A 162 -1.50 17.57 -16.46
C THR A 162 -1.67 19.09 -16.47
N GLY A 163 -2.82 19.62 -16.01
CA GLY A 163 -3.07 21.07 -15.94
C GLY A 163 -2.22 21.74 -14.85
N ASP A 164 -2.15 21.11 -13.69
CA ASP A 164 -1.35 21.53 -12.54
C ASP A 164 0.15 21.61 -12.86
N PHE A 165 0.69 20.65 -13.64
CA PHE A 165 2.10 20.63 -14.01
C PHE A 165 2.44 21.64 -15.10
N LYS A 166 1.53 21.91 -16.03
CA LYS A 166 1.67 23.03 -16.98
C LYS A 166 1.76 24.33 -16.21
N PHE A 167 0.87 24.56 -15.25
CA PHE A 167 0.89 25.76 -14.41
C PHE A 167 2.18 25.90 -13.59
N ILE A 168 2.67 24.80 -12.99
CA ILE A 168 3.95 24.79 -12.27
C ILE A 168 5.10 25.15 -13.21
N LYS A 169 5.15 24.56 -14.41
CA LYS A 169 6.22 24.85 -15.39
C LYS A 169 6.19 26.31 -15.84
N SER A 170 5.01 26.87 -16.15
CA SER A 170 4.86 28.27 -16.59
C SER A 170 5.19 29.30 -15.51
N ASN A 171 5.03 28.98 -14.22
CA ASN A 171 5.38 29.87 -13.10
C ASN A 171 6.73 29.55 -12.45
N SER A 172 7.55 28.73 -13.10
CA SER A 172 8.90 28.40 -12.63
C SER A 172 9.96 28.95 -13.57
N GLU A 173 10.89 29.73 -13.05
CA GLU A 173 12.04 30.20 -13.82
C GLU A 173 13.01 29.03 -14.11
N PRO A 174 13.54 28.91 -15.35
CA PRO A 174 14.57 27.93 -15.68
C PRO A 174 15.81 28.12 -14.78
N GLY A 175 16.32 27.03 -14.22
CA GLY A 175 17.54 27.06 -13.39
C GLY A 175 17.38 27.61 -11.97
N LYS A 176 16.25 28.22 -11.61
CA LYS A 176 16.02 28.72 -10.24
C LYS A 176 15.20 27.75 -9.37
N PRO A 177 15.41 27.78 -8.03
CA PRO A 177 14.57 27.05 -7.10
C PRO A 177 13.11 27.48 -7.21
N LYS A 178 12.19 26.51 -7.29
CA LYS A 178 10.75 26.79 -7.34
C LYS A 178 10.26 27.30 -6.00
N ASN A 179 9.57 28.44 -5.99
CA ASN A 179 8.86 28.93 -4.81
C ASN A 179 7.51 28.23 -4.67
N TRP A 180 7.52 27.03 -4.08
CA TRP A 180 6.34 26.17 -3.94
C TRP A 180 5.17 26.81 -3.19
N LYS A 181 5.45 27.67 -2.21
CA LYS A 181 4.41 28.37 -1.44
C LYS A 181 3.68 29.38 -2.32
N LYS A 182 4.42 30.18 -3.09
CA LYS A 182 3.87 31.13 -4.06
C LYS A 182 3.06 30.42 -5.14
N ILE A 183 3.66 29.40 -5.79
CA ILE A 183 3.01 28.64 -6.87
C ILE A 183 1.70 28.01 -6.38
N PHE A 184 1.71 27.38 -5.20
CA PHE A 184 0.51 26.75 -4.64
C PHE A 184 -0.61 27.76 -4.39
N ASN A 185 -0.31 28.91 -3.78
CA ASN A 185 -1.31 29.94 -3.50
C ASN A 185 -1.90 30.53 -4.78
N GLU A 186 -1.05 30.84 -5.76
CA GLU A 186 -1.49 31.38 -7.06
C GLU A 186 -2.32 30.37 -7.85
N GLY A 187 -2.00 29.08 -7.79
CA GLY A 187 -2.81 28.06 -8.44
C GLY A 187 -4.14 27.83 -7.72
N LYS A 188 -4.16 27.80 -6.38
CA LYS A 188 -5.42 27.72 -5.60
C LYS A 188 -6.35 28.89 -5.91
N ALA A 189 -5.82 30.11 -6.03
CA ALA A 189 -6.59 31.28 -6.42
C ALA A 189 -7.19 31.19 -7.84
N LYS A 190 -6.58 30.38 -8.72
CA LYS A 190 -7.07 30.11 -10.08
C LYS A 190 -7.93 28.83 -10.17
N GLY A 191 -8.33 28.26 -9.04
CA GLY A 191 -9.10 27.02 -8.98
C GLY A 191 -8.29 25.75 -9.34
N LEU A 192 -6.97 25.87 -9.47
CA LEU A 192 -6.06 24.74 -9.67
C LEU A 192 -5.65 24.13 -8.33
N PHE A 193 -5.00 22.96 -8.37
CA PHE A 193 -4.53 22.26 -7.17
C PHE A 193 -5.62 21.86 -6.17
N ALA A 194 -6.86 21.64 -6.61
CA ALA A 194 -7.98 21.30 -5.74
C ALA A 194 -7.69 20.11 -4.80
N SER A 195 -6.99 19.09 -5.32
CA SER A 195 -6.61 17.86 -4.62
C SER A 195 -5.44 17.99 -3.64
N TYR A 196 -4.71 19.11 -3.64
CA TYR A 196 -3.57 19.31 -2.77
C TYR A 196 -3.98 20.13 -1.54
N THR A 197 -3.73 19.58 -0.36
CA THR A 197 -4.02 20.22 0.93
C THR A 197 -2.93 21.20 1.35
N SER A 198 -1.74 21.12 0.76
CA SER A 198 -0.62 22.02 1.05
C SER A 198 0.38 22.15 -0.11
N SER A 199 1.19 23.21 -0.07
CA SER A 199 2.32 23.40 -1.00
C SER A 199 3.35 22.27 -0.94
N ASN A 200 3.52 21.65 0.23
CA ASN A 200 4.40 20.49 0.40
C ASN A 200 3.86 19.25 -0.29
N ALA A 201 2.55 18.99 -0.22
CA ALA A 201 1.91 17.89 -0.93
C ALA A 201 2.07 18.05 -2.46
N LEU A 202 1.89 19.28 -2.97
CA LEU A 202 2.11 19.62 -4.38
C LEU A 202 3.57 19.38 -4.81
N LYS A 203 4.52 19.87 -4.01
CA LYS A 203 5.97 19.69 -4.25
C LYS A 203 6.35 18.21 -4.33
N SER A 204 5.94 17.40 -3.35
CA SER A 204 6.24 15.97 -3.31
C SER A 204 5.67 15.25 -4.53
N SER A 205 4.40 15.50 -4.87
CA SER A 205 3.75 14.92 -6.06
C SER A 205 4.50 15.26 -7.36
N TYR A 206 4.91 16.53 -7.52
CA TYR A 206 5.67 16.97 -8.68
C TYR A 206 7.00 16.24 -8.85
N HIS A 207 7.78 16.11 -7.78
CA HIS A 207 9.09 15.45 -7.84
C HIS A 207 8.99 13.94 -8.05
N HIS A 208 8.02 13.27 -7.44
CA HIS A 208 7.79 11.84 -7.69
C HIS A 208 7.41 11.57 -9.15
N THR A 209 6.56 12.42 -9.73
CA THR A 209 6.12 12.30 -11.13
C THR A 209 7.30 12.53 -12.09
N LYS A 210 8.10 13.58 -11.87
CA LYS A 210 9.33 13.82 -12.65
C LYS A 210 10.35 12.68 -12.58
N LYS A 211 10.48 12.04 -11.42
CA LYS A 211 11.38 10.88 -11.25
C LYS A 211 10.87 9.68 -12.05
N ARG A 212 9.56 9.45 -12.10
CA ARG A 212 8.94 8.36 -12.87
C ARG A 212 9.04 8.57 -14.38
N GLU A 213 8.91 9.82 -14.86
CA GLU A 213 9.08 10.16 -16.28
C GLU A 213 10.51 9.86 -16.76
N LYS A 214 11.52 10.20 -15.97
CA LYS A 214 12.94 9.89 -16.26
C LYS A 214 13.31 8.41 -16.31
N ILE A 215 12.48 7.53 -15.73
CA ILE A 215 12.73 6.07 -15.70
C ILE A 215 12.11 5.40 -16.94
N LYS A 216 11.22 6.11 -17.66
CA LYS A 216 10.54 5.61 -18.86
C LYS A 216 11.18 6.06 -20.17
N GLU A 217 12.17 6.95 -20.10
CA GLU A 217 13.08 7.32 -21.18
C GLU A 217 14.35 6.46 -21.11
#